data_AF-A0A0C2W103-F1
#
_entry.id   AF-A0A0C2W103-F1
#
_cell.length_a   1.000
_cell.length_b   1.000
_cell.length_c   1.000
_cell.angle_alpha   90.00
_cell.angle_beta   90.00
_cell.angle_gamma   90.00
#
_symmetry.space_group_name_H-M   'P 1'
#
loop_
_entity.id
_entity.type
_entity.pdbx_description
1 polymer ?
#
loop_
_entity_poly.entity_id
_entity_poly.type
_entity_poly.pdbx_seq_one_letter_code
_entity_poly.pdbx_strand_id
1 'polypeptide(L)'
;MQRDPVGQVLFIEICKKLRDLKWIVDEQDLHKNGAITEAVFKLPERIVNQMKDSELDKKIAAIRYEGERESFERNEMEGITLEFFRKPLESIRLENTVEEVKAFRVKDHEKSNGSISFFIDQVFAENEVQEWMDELFGLLQSEMTEIYGEYTKEIPIVLLPSRLQELPLHE
;
A
#
# COMPACT_ATOMS: atom_id res chain seq x y z
N MET A 1 25.50 -12.36 -10.81
CA MET A 1 24.43 -12.35 -9.79
C MET A 1 23.55 -11.17 -10.13
N GLN A 2 22.36 -11.44 -10.65
CA GLN A 2 21.37 -10.42 -10.94
C GLN A 2 20.93 -9.86 -9.59
N ARG A 3 21.25 -8.59 -9.30
CA ARG A 3 20.78 -7.94 -8.08
C ARG A 3 19.27 -7.83 -8.22
N ASP A 4 18.51 -8.37 -7.27
CA ASP A 4 17.09 -8.06 -7.17
C ASP A 4 16.99 -6.53 -7.17
N PRO A 5 16.24 -5.92 -8.10
CA PRO A 5 16.16 -4.48 -8.17
C PRO A 5 15.59 -3.94 -6.88
N VAL A 6 16.22 -2.86 -6.40
CA VAL A 6 15.86 -2.17 -5.17
C VAL A 6 14.36 -1.89 -5.20
N GLY A 7 13.66 -2.34 -4.16
CA GLY A 7 12.22 -2.13 -4.02
C GLY A 7 11.32 -3.26 -4.54
N GLN A 8 11.73 -4.18 -5.42
CA GLN A 8 10.76 -5.19 -5.91
C GLN A 8 10.20 -6.07 -4.79
N VAL A 9 11.08 -6.63 -3.96
CA VAL A 9 10.68 -7.44 -2.80
C VAL A 9 9.86 -6.59 -1.83
N LEU A 10 10.30 -5.37 -1.53
CA LEU A 10 9.59 -4.47 -0.63
C LEU A 10 8.17 -4.15 -1.12
N PHE A 11 8.01 -3.88 -2.42
CA PHE A 11 6.73 -3.60 -3.04
C PHE A 11 5.75 -4.77 -2.87
N ILE A 12 6.23 -5.98 -3.17
CA ILE A 12 5.44 -7.21 -3.05
C ILE A 12 5.07 -7.46 -1.59
N GLU A 13 5.99 -7.27 -0.65
CA GLU A 13 5.74 -7.49 0.77
C GLU A 13 4.74 -6.47 1.35
N ILE A 14 4.84 -5.19 0.97
CA ILE A 14 3.82 -4.20 1.32
C ILE A 14 2.45 -4.58 0.73
N CYS A 15 2.39 -5.00 -0.54
CA CYS A 15 1.15 -5.45 -1.15
C CYS A 15 0.53 -6.64 -0.39
N LYS A 16 1.36 -7.60 0.06
CA LYS A 16 0.89 -8.74 0.87
C LYS A 16 0.33 -8.28 2.20
N LYS A 17 1.01 -7.37 2.90
CA LYS A 17 0.55 -6.82 4.17
C LYS A 17 -0.78 -6.06 4.01
N LEU A 18 -0.92 -5.23 2.98
CA LEU A 18 -2.18 -4.52 2.66
C LEU A 18 -3.33 -5.51 2.35
N ARG A 19 -3.05 -6.57 1.60
CA ARG A 19 -4.02 -7.67 1.39
C ARG A 19 -4.38 -8.37 2.69
N ASP A 20 -3.43 -8.57 3.61
CA ASP A 20 -3.67 -9.25 4.88
C ASP A 20 -4.57 -8.40 5.81
N LEU A 21 -4.58 -7.08 5.64
CA LEU A 21 -5.60 -6.15 6.20
C LEU A 21 -6.98 -6.26 5.51
N LYS A 22 -7.14 -7.24 4.61
CA LYS A 22 -8.35 -7.51 3.81
C LYS A 22 -8.76 -6.36 2.89
N TRP A 23 -7.82 -5.50 2.53
CA TRP A 23 -8.07 -4.48 1.51
C TRP A 23 -7.94 -5.09 0.11
N ILE A 24 -8.77 -4.60 -0.80
CA ILE A 24 -8.96 -5.19 -2.13
C ILE A 24 -8.16 -4.38 -3.13
N VAL A 25 -7.31 -5.03 -3.91
CA VAL A 25 -6.58 -4.35 -4.99
C VAL A 25 -7.56 -3.91 -6.08
N ASP A 26 -7.38 -2.70 -6.61
CA ASP A 26 -8.16 -2.18 -7.73
C ASP A 26 -7.71 -2.86 -9.03
N GLU A 27 -8.50 -3.82 -9.50
CA GLU A 27 -8.18 -4.60 -10.70
C GLU A 27 -8.20 -3.78 -11.99
N GLN A 28 -8.79 -2.57 -11.99
CA GLN A 28 -8.85 -1.72 -13.17
C GLN A 28 -7.47 -1.35 -13.73
N ASP A 29 -6.46 -1.16 -12.88
CA ASP A 29 -5.10 -0.84 -13.31
C ASP A 29 -4.27 -2.10 -13.65
N LEU A 30 -4.68 -3.27 -13.13
CA LEU A 30 -3.98 -4.55 -13.30
C LEU A 30 -4.21 -5.19 -14.68
N HIS A 31 -5.26 -4.77 -15.38
CA HIS A 31 -5.58 -5.21 -16.74
C HIS A 31 -4.87 -4.41 -17.84
N LYS A 32 -4.11 -3.37 -17.48
CA LYS A 32 -3.31 -2.61 -18.45
C LYS A 32 -2.12 -3.45 -18.94
N ASN A 33 -1.84 -3.37 -20.24
CA ASN A 33 -0.65 -4.01 -20.82
C ASN A 33 0.61 -3.32 -20.29
N GLY A 34 1.63 -4.12 -19.95
CA GLY A 34 2.89 -3.64 -19.37
C GLY A 34 2.97 -3.80 -17.85
N ALA A 35 4.11 -3.40 -17.31
CA ALA A 35 4.46 -3.58 -15.91
C ALA A 35 3.52 -2.86 -14.94
N ILE A 36 3.32 -3.45 -13.76
CA ILE A 36 2.58 -2.77 -12.69
C ILE A 36 3.56 -1.88 -11.93
N THR A 37 3.48 -0.57 -12.15
CA THR A 37 4.28 0.43 -11.43
C THR A 37 3.56 1.01 -10.21
N GLU A 38 2.25 0.77 -10.11
CA GLU A 38 1.38 1.27 -9.05
C GLU A 38 0.29 0.23 -8.75
N ALA A 39 0.00 0.00 -7.47
CA ALA A 39 -1.12 -0.79 -7.01
C ALA A 39 -1.98 0.03 -6.04
N VAL A 40 -3.26 0.19 -6.37
CA VAL A 40 -4.24 0.90 -5.54
C VAL A 40 -5.06 -0.12 -4.76
N PHE A 41 -5.30 0.15 -3.49
CA PHE A 41 -6.10 -0.69 -2.59
C PHE A 41 -7.37 0.03 -2.17
N LYS A 42 -8.45 -0.72 -2.05
CA LYS A 42 -9.79 -0.27 -1.72
C LYS A 42 -10.35 -0.96 -0.49
N LEU A 43 -11.24 -0.28 0.22
CA LEU A 43 -12.03 -0.89 1.27
C LEU A 43 -13.06 -1.88 0.68
N PRO A 44 -13.36 -3.00 1.38
CA PRO A 44 -14.44 -3.90 0.99
C PRO A 44 -15.79 -3.19 0.90
N GLU A 45 -16.60 -3.50 -0.10
CA GLU A 45 -17.88 -2.80 -0.35
C GLU A 45 -18.82 -2.82 0.87
N ARG A 46 -18.81 -3.90 1.64
CA ARG A 46 -19.66 -4.01 2.84
C ARG A 46 -19.29 -2.97 3.90
N ILE A 47 -18.02 -2.65 4.04
CA ILE A 47 -17.49 -1.65 4.98
C ILE A 47 -17.87 -0.26 4.49
N VAL A 48 -17.71 -0.01 3.20
CA VAL A 48 -18.16 1.23 2.55
C VAL A 48 -19.68 1.41 2.71
N ASN A 49 -20.48 0.36 2.53
CA ASN A 49 -21.95 0.42 2.68
C ASN A 49 -22.40 0.64 4.13
N GLN A 50 -21.58 0.28 5.12
CA GLN A 50 -21.84 0.58 6.53
C GLN A 50 -21.51 2.03 6.87
N MET A 51 -20.60 2.65 6.13
CA MET A 51 -20.33 4.08 6.22
C MET A 51 -21.46 4.84 5.54
N LYS A 52 -22.11 5.74 6.27
CA LYS A 52 -23.22 6.56 5.77
C LYS A 52 -22.76 7.68 4.82
N ASP A 53 -21.66 7.47 4.10
CA ASP A 53 -21.06 8.45 3.21
C ASP A 53 -20.96 7.85 1.81
N SER A 54 -21.93 8.19 0.97
CA SER A 54 -22.05 7.68 -0.41
C SER A 54 -20.99 8.24 -1.36
N GLU A 55 -20.22 9.25 -0.94
CA GLU A 55 -19.16 9.88 -1.73
C GLU A 55 -17.75 9.43 -1.30
N LEU A 56 -17.63 8.46 -0.40
CA LEU A 56 -16.33 7.99 0.05
C LEU A 56 -15.55 7.42 -1.13
N ASP A 57 -14.37 8.01 -1.40
CA ASP A 57 -13.41 7.38 -2.28
C ASP A 57 -13.05 6.02 -1.67
N LYS A 58 -13.36 4.95 -2.39
CA LYS A 58 -13.11 3.58 -1.91
C LYS A 58 -11.61 3.32 -1.75
N LYS A 59 -10.75 4.11 -2.42
CA LYS A 59 -9.30 3.98 -2.39
C LYS A 59 -8.77 4.35 -1.01
N ILE A 60 -8.16 3.41 -0.31
CA ILE A 60 -7.61 3.60 1.04
C ILE A 60 -6.09 3.74 1.05
N ALA A 61 -5.40 3.07 0.13
CA ALA A 61 -3.96 3.16 0.00
C ALA A 61 -3.55 3.01 -1.46
N ALA A 62 -2.38 3.53 -1.79
CA ALA A 62 -1.70 3.30 -3.04
C ALA A 62 -0.22 3.03 -2.76
N ILE A 63 0.36 2.09 -3.48
CA ILE A 63 1.80 1.86 -3.48
C ILE A 63 2.31 2.03 -4.90
N ARG A 64 3.41 2.77 -5.06
CA ARG A 64 4.03 3.00 -6.36
C ARG A 64 5.54 2.97 -6.26
N TYR A 65 6.19 2.52 -7.33
CA TYR A 65 7.61 2.73 -7.48
C TYR A 65 7.89 4.19 -7.86
N GLU A 66 8.97 4.74 -7.31
CA GLU A 66 9.46 6.08 -7.64
C GLU A 66 10.72 5.98 -8.50
N GLY A 67 10.81 6.85 -9.50
CA GLY A 67 11.93 6.94 -10.44
C GLY A 67 11.51 7.53 -11.78
N GLU A 68 12.48 7.99 -12.56
CA GLU A 68 12.22 8.42 -13.94
C GLU A 68 11.90 7.22 -14.84
N ARG A 69 11.15 7.44 -15.93
CA ARG A 69 10.79 6.39 -16.89
C ARG A 69 12.01 5.60 -17.38
N GLU A 70 13.12 6.29 -17.66
CA GLU A 70 14.38 5.67 -18.07
C GLU A 70 15.05 4.83 -16.96
N SER A 71 14.79 5.15 -15.70
CA SER A 71 15.31 4.39 -14.55
C SER A 71 14.58 3.06 -14.38
N PHE A 72 13.29 2.99 -14.74
CA PHE A 72 12.57 1.71 -14.82
C PHE A 72 13.16 0.77 -15.89
N GLU A 73 13.50 1.33 -17.05
CA GLU A 73 14.13 0.61 -18.16
C GLU A 73 15.51 0.02 -17.78
N ARG A 74 16.20 0.68 -16.84
CA ARG A 74 17.52 0.27 -16.33
C ARG A 74 17.48 -0.52 -15.02
N ASN A 75 16.29 -0.79 -14.44
CA ASN A 75 16.12 -1.38 -13.10
C ASN A 75 16.77 -0.54 -11.97
N GLU A 76 16.82 0.78 -12.14
CA GLU A 76 17.41 1.77 -11.23
C GLU A 76 16.30 2.54 -10.48
N MET A 77 15.36 1.81 -9.85
CA MET A 77 14.27 2.44 -9.08
C MET A 77 14.85 3.22 -7.88
N GLU A 78 14.34 4.44 -7.65
CA GLU A 78 14.79 5.31 -6.55
C GLU A 78 14.23 4.86 -5.21
N GLY A 79 13.03 4.27 -5.22
CA GLY A 79 12.38 3.79 -4.02
C GLY A 79 10.91 3.44 -4.26
N ILE A 80 10.16 3.42 -3.16
CA ILE A 80 8.73 3.16 -3.15
C ILE A 80 8.04 4.24 -2.32
N THR A 81 6.93 4.74 -2.83
CA THR A 81 5.98 5.51 -2.03
C THR A 81 4.80 4.63 -1.65
N LEU A 82 4.52 4.56 -0.35
CA LEU A 82 3.27 4.06 0.21
C LEU A 82 2.44 5.25 0.68
N GLU A 83 1.29 5.44 0.06
CA GLU A 83 0.34 6.52 0.36
C GLU A 83 -0.92 5.94 0.99
N PHE A 84 -1.40 6.55 2.08
CA PHE A 84 -2.71 6.28 2.64
C PHE A 84 -3.62 7.51 2.54
N PHE A 85 -4.85 7.35 2.07
CA PHE A 85 -5.80 8.45 1.91
C PHE A 85 -6.50 8.76 3.24
N ARG A 86 -6.48 10.04 3.68
CA ARG A 86 -6.97 10.45 5.01
C ARG A 86 -8.47 10.23 5.19
N LYS A 87 -9.29 10.69 4.25
CA LYS A 87 -10.77 10.55 4.34
C LYS A 87 -11.23 9.11 4.63
N PRO A 88 -10.79 8.09 3.88
CA PRO A 88 -11.17 6.71 4.17
C PRO A 88 -10.56 6.21 5.48
N LEU A 89 -9.31 6.58 5.82
CA LEU A 89 -8.71 6.23 7.11
C LEU A 89 -9.49 6.82 8.30
N GLU A 90 -9.90 8.09 8.24
CA GLU A 90 -10.73 8.76 9.24
C GLU A 90 -12.07 8.02 9.43
N SER A 91 -12.66 7.59 8.33
CA SER A 91 -13.97 6.91 8.31
C SER A 91 -13.95 5.54 9.01
N ILE A 92 -12.79 4.88 9.05
CA ILE A 92 -12.55 3.65 9.82
C ILE A 92 -11.74 3.86 11.09
N ARG A 93 -11.44 5.12 11.47
CA ARG A 93 -10.66 5.49 12.65
C ARG A 93 -9.21 5.02 12.67
N LEU A 94 -8.59 4.82 11.50
CA LEU A 94 -7.18 4.44 11.37
C LEU A 94 -6.23 5.63 11.13
N GLU A 95 -6.74 6.85 10.94
CA GLU A 95 -5.89 8.02 10.62
C GLU A 95 -4.79 8.20 11.66
N ASN A 96 -5.15 8.23 12.95
CA ASN A 96 -4.19 8.41 14.04
C ASN A 96 -3.16 7.27 14.09
N THR A 97 -3.61 6.03 13.88
CA THR A 97 -2.75 4.83 13.86
C THR A 97 -1.65 4.97 12.82
N VAL A 98 -1.98 5.41 11.60
CA VAL A 98 -1.00 5.65 10.53
C VAL A 98 -0.16 6.88 10.84
N GLU A 99 -0.74 7.93 11.42
CA GLU A 99 0.01 9.15 11.77
C GLU A 99 1.04 8.95 12.87
N GLU A 100 0.87 7.98 13.76
CA GLU A 100 1.81 7.69 14.85
C GLU A 100 3.17 7.21 14.32
N VAL A 101 3.17 6.45 13.22
CA VAL A 101 4.39 5.93 12.58
C VAL A 101 5.18 7.09 11.94
N LYS A 102 6.44 7.27 12.35
CA LYS A 102 7.29 8.39 11.90
C LYS A 102 8.39 7.99 10.94
N ALA A 103 8.91 6.77 11.03
CA ALA A 103 9.95 6.30 10.13
C ALA A 103 9.45 6.37 8.67
N PHE A 104 10.34 6.77 7.76
CA PHE A 104 10.06 6.95 6.33
C PHE A 104 8.95 7.95 5.97
N ARG A 105 8.36 8.65 6.94
CA ARG A 105 7.27 9.59 6.67
C ARG A 105 7.78 10.80 5.89
N VAL A 106 7.16 11.04 4.73
CA VAL A 106 7.39 12.26 3.97
C VAL A 106 6.81 13.43 4.75
N LYS A 107 7.60 14.49 4.94
CA LYS A 107 7.09 15.72 5.55
C LYS A 107 6.13 16.39 4.57
N ASP A 108 4.86 16.03 4.67
CA ASP A 108 3.80 16.79 4.03
C ASP A 108 3.78 18.18 4.67
N HIS A 109 4.05 19.21 3.87
CA HIS A 109 4.10 20.58 4.37
C HIS A 109 2.75 21.08 4.88
N GLU A 110 1.65 20.38 4.64
CA GLU A 110 0.33 20.68 5.19
C GLU A 110 -0.53 19.40 5.29
N LYS A 111 -1.46 19.35 6.26
CA LYS A 111 -2.58 18.38 6.27
C LYS A 111 -3.51 18.50 5.04
N SER A 112 -3.23 19.39 4.09
CA SER A 112 -4.05 19.72 2.93
C SER A 112 -3.91 18.75 1.75
N ASN A 113 -2.86 17.91 1.71
CA ASN A 113 -2.65 16.93 0.63
C ASN A 113 -3.64 15.75 0.63
N GLY A 114 -4.48 15.61 1.66
CA GLY A 114 -5.50 14.56 1.72
C GLY A 114 -4.97 13.14 1.89
N SER A 115 -3.65 12.96 2.02
CA SER A 115 -2.99 11.66 2.24
C SER A 115 -1.93 11.74 3.35
N ILE A 116 -1.40 10.57 3.72
CA ILE A 116 -0.22 10.36 4.56
C ILE A 116 0.73 9.49 3.75
N SER A 117 1.92 10.02 3.44
CA SER A 117 2.88 9.34 2.55
C SER A 117 4.15 8.90 3.27
N PHE A 118 4.64 7.71 2.91
CA PHE A 118 5.91 7.14 3.31
C PHE A 118 6.77 6.89 2.08
N PHE A 119 8.01 7.35 2.09
CA PHE A 119 8.98 7.12 1.00
C PHE A 119 10.13 6.25 1.53
N ILE A 120 10.35 5.11 0.89
CA ILE A 120 11.34 4.11 1.27
C ILE A 120 12.30 3.91 0.09
N ASP A 121 13.54 4.38 0.27
CA ASP A 121 14.66 4.25 -0.68
C ASP A 121 15.61 3.09 -0.32
N GLN A 122 15.23 2.29 0.68
CA GLN A 122 16.02 1.18 1.20
C GLN A 122 15.49 -0.18 0.72
N VAL A 123 16.37 -1.20 0.72
CA VAL A 123 15.97 -2.58 0.38
C VAL A 123 15.22 -3.25 1.52
N PHE A 124 14.36 -4.21 1.18
CA PHE A 124 13.56 -4.96 2.15
C PHE A 124 14.39 -5.57 3.30
N ALA A 125 15.58 -6.09 3.00
CA ALA A 125 16.40 -6.80 3.99
C ALA A 125 17.03 -5.89 5.06
N GLU A 126 16.92 -4.57 4.93
CA GLU A 126 17.42 -3.63 5.95
C GLU A 126 16.55 -3.70 7.22
N ASN A 127 17.22 -3.68 8.38
CA ASN A 127 16.53 -3.79 9.67
C ASN A 127 15.53 -2.66 9.89
N GLU A 128 15.89 -1.43 9.50
CA GLU A 128 15.01 -0.26 9.65
C GLU A 128 13.70 -0.44 8.86
N VAL A 129 13.77 -1.04 7.66
CA VAL A 129 12.60 -1.32 6.84
C VAL A 129 11.73 -2.42 7.46
N GLN A 130 12.36 -3.48 8.00
CA GLN A 130 11.62 -4.55 8.69
C GLN A 130 10.90 -4.04 9.95
N GLU A 131 11.60 -3.26 10.79
CA GLU A 131 11.05 -2.68 12.00
C GLU A 131 9.89 -1.71 11.69
N TRP A 132 10.06 -0.86 10.67
CA TRP A 132 8.99 0.03 10.20
C TRP A 132 7.77 -0.73 9.70
N MET A 133 7.96 -1.78 8.90
CA MET A 133 6.84 -2.59 8.44
C MET A 133 6.11 -3.27 9.60
N ASP A 134 6.85 -3.83 10.55
CA ASP A 134 6.26 -4.53 11.69
C ASP A 134 5.49 -3.56 12.59
N GLU A 135 6.00 -2.34 12.81
CA GLU A 135 5.29 -1.28 13.52
C GLU A 135 4.00 -0.89 12.79
N LEU A 136 4.12 -0.46 11.52
CA LEU A 136 2.97 0.05 10.75
C LEU A 136 1.89 -1.02 10.57
N PHE A 137 2.25 -2.20 10.08
CA PHE A 137 1.28 -3.24 9.78
C PHE A 137 0.81 -3.97 11.03
N GLY A 138 1.62 -4.04 12.09
CA GLY A 138 1.19 -4.56 13.39
C GLY A 138 0.10 -3.70 14.02
N LEU A 139 0.28 -2.38 14.03
CA LEU A 139 -0.71 -1.42 14.51
C LEU A 139 -2.00 -1.49 13.67
N LEU A 140 -1.88 -1.43 12.34
CA LEU A 140 -3.03 -1.54 11.45
C LEU A 140 -3.77 -2.88 11.61
N GLN A 141 -3.06 -3.99 11.77
CA GLN A 141 -3.69 -5.30 11.91
C GLN A 141 -4.47 -5.42 13.23
N SER A 142 -3.94 -4.85 14.32
CA SER A 142 -4.63 -4.79 15.61
C SER A 142 -5.96 -4.06 15.46
N GLU A 143 -5.94 -2.84 14.95
CA GLU A 143 -7.14 -2.00 14.77
C GLU A 143 -8.13 -2.60 13.76
N MET A 144 -7.64 -3.15 12.65
CA MET A 144 -8.50 -3.79 11.66
C MET A 144 -9.21 -5.03 12.19
N THR A 145 -8.58 -5.76 13.12
CA THR A 145 -9.24 -6.89 13.81
C THR A 145 -10.40 -6.40 14.66
N GLU A 146 -10.29 -5.24 15.30
CA GLU A 146 -11.39 -4.62 16.04
C GLU A 146 -12.49 -4.10 15.12
N ILE A 147 -12.12 -3.44 14.02
CA ILE A 147 -13.05 -2.88 13.03
C ILE A 147 -13.88 -3.97 12.36
N TYR A 148 -13.24 -5.05 11.92
CA TYR A 148 -13.93 -6.17 11.27
C TYR A 148 -14.56 -7.14 12.26
N GLY A 149 -14.01 -7.30 13.47
CA GLY A 149 -14.47 -8.28 14.44
C GLY A 149 -14.54 -9.69 13.83
N GLU A 150 -15.66 -10.39 14.08
CA GLU A 150 -15.89 -11.75 13.57
C GLU A 150 -16.00 -11.81 12.04
N TYR A 151 -16.32 -10.69 11.38
CA TYR A 151 -16.50 -10.61 9.94
C TYR A 151 -15.19 -10.80 9.16
N THR A 152 -14.03 -10.63 9.81
CA THR A 152 -12.71 -10.91 9.21
C THR A 152 -12.64 -12.29 8.56
N LYS A 153 -13.37 -13.28 9.11
CA LYS A 153 -13.41 -14.68 8.62
C LYS A 153 -14.23 -14.83 7.33
N GLU A 154 -15.13 -13.91 7.05
CA GLU A 154 -16.00 -13.92 5.88
C GLU A 154 -15.42 -13.14 4.70
N ILE A 155 -14.41 -12.28 4.93
CA ILE A 155 -13.76 -11.53 3.85
C ILE A 155 -12.78 -12.47 3.12
N PRO A 156 -13.03 -12.79 1.83
CA PRO A 156 -12.14 -13.64 1.07
C PRO A 156 -10.78 -12.97 0.94
N ILE A 157 -9.71 -13.74 1.09
CA ILE A 157 -8.37 -13.27 0.75
C ILE A 157 -8.32 -13.18 -0.76
N VAL A 158 -8.31 -11.95 -1.29
CA VAL A 158 -8.10 -11.72 -2.71
C VAL A 158 -6.65 -12.03 -3.02
N LEU A 159 -6.42 -12.90 -4.01
CA LEU A 159 -5.07 -13.22 -4.46
C LEU A 159 -4.49 -11.98 -5.13
N LEU A 160 -3.27 -11.60 -4.71
CA LEU A 160 -2.51 -10.60 -5.44
C LEU A 160 -2.22 -11.16 -6.84
N PRO A 161 -2.45 -10.39 -7.91
CA PRO A 161 -2.10 -10.81 -9.26
C PRO A 161 -0.64 -11.26 -9.34
N SER A 162 -0.39 -12.36 -10.05
CA SER A 162 0.98 -12.86 -10.29
C SER A 162 1.86 -11.81 -10.99
N ARG A 163 1.25 -10.93 -11.79
CA ARG A 163 1.93 -9.82 -12.49
C ARG A 163 2.55 -8.77 -11.56
N LEU A 164 2.10 -8.67 -10.30
CA LEU A 164 2.79 -7.82 -9.30
C LEU A 164 4.21 -8.31 -9.00
N GLN A 165 4.51 -9.57 -9.35
CA GLN A 165 5.85 -10.15 -9.25
C GLN A 165 6.66 -9.95 -10.53
N GLU A 166 6.05 -9.48 -11.62
CA GLU A 166 6.75 -9.15 -12.86
C GLU A 166 7.39 -7.77 -12.67
N LEU A 167 8.71 -7.71 -12.87
CA LEU A 167 9.37 -6.42 -12.98
C LEU A 167 8.82 -5.65 -14.17
N PRO A 168 8.98 -4.31 -14.17
CA PRO A 168 8.95 -3.53 -15.39
C PRO A 168 10.03 -3.95 -16.37
N LEU A 169 9.81 -5.09 -17.03
CA LEU A 169 10.60 -5.55 -18.13
C LEU A 169 9.95 -5.05 -19.40
N HIS A 170 10.79 -4.45 -20.23
CA HIS A 170 10.49 -4.03 -21.58
C HIS A 170 9.78 -5.12 -22.39
N GLU A 171 8.74 -4.71 -23.10
CA GLU A 171 8.71 -4.99 -24.54
C GLU A 171 9.45 -3.87 -25.28
#